data_AF-Q6PTT3-F1
#
_entry.id   AF-Q6PTT3-F1
#
_cell.length_a   1.000
_cell.length_b   1.000
_cell.length_c   1.000
_cell.angle_alpha   90.00
_cell.angle_beta   90.00
_cell.angle_gamma   90.00
#
_symmetry.space_group_name_H-M   'P 1'
#
loop_
_entity.id
_entity.type
_entity.pdbx_description
1 polymer ?
#
loop_
_entity_poly.entity_id
_entity_poly.type
_entity_poly.pdbx_seq_one_letter_code
_entity_poly.pdbx_strand_id
1 'polypeptide(L)'
;FTMLQTRPVRTPRPVASKLAADTPLLTGQRVLDALFPSVLGGTCAIPGAFGCGKTVISQALSKYSNSDTVVYVGCGERGNEMAEVLMDFPQLTMTLPDGREESVMKRTTLVANTSNMPVAAREASIYTGITLAEYFRDMGYNVSMMA
;
A
#
# COMPACT_ATOMS: atom_id res chain seq x y z
N PHE A 1 -5.25 -14.57 -26.00
CA PHE A 1 -5.14 -13.69 -24.83
C PHE A 1 -3.72 -13.16 -24.72
N THR A 2 -3.54 -11.92 -24.24
CA THR A 2 -2.24 -11.28 -24.00
C THR A 2 -1.87 -11.32 -22.52
N MET A 3 -0.59 -11.20 -22.18
CA MET A 3 -0.15 -11.08 -20.77
C MET A 3 -0.67 -9.79 -20.11
N LEU A 4 -0.91 -8.73 -20.90
CA LEU A 4 -1.50 -7.48 -20.44
C LEU A 4 -3.03 -7.54 -20.52
N GLN A 5 -3.70 -7.04 -19.48
CA GLN A 5 -5.14 -6.89 -19.40
C GLN A 5 -5.51 -5.44 -19.08
N THR A 6 -6.49 -4.89 -19.76
CA THR A 6 -7.03 -3.56 -19.49
C THR A 6 -8.27 -3.65 -18.60
N ARG A 7 -8.38 -2.77 -17.61
CA ARG A 7 -9.54 -2.68 -16.71
C ARG A 7 -9.91 -1.23 -16.40
N PRO A 8 -11.20 -0.92 -16.28
CA PRO A 8 -11.65 0.40 -15.85
C PRO A 8 -11.41 0.60 -14.35
N VAL A 9 -10.79 1.73 -13.98
CA VAL A 9 -10.41 2.01 -12.57
C VAL A 9 -11.58 2.37 -11.65
N ARG A 10 -12.74 2.73 -12.22
CA ARG A 10 -13.96 3.10 -11.48
C ARG A 10 -14.89 1.91 -11.23
N THR A 11 -14.53 0.71 -11.69
CA THR A 11 -15.34 -0.49 -11.49
C THR A 11 -14.52 -1.49 -10.67
N PRO A 12 -15.00 -1.91 -9.50
CA PRO A 12 -14.28 -2.87 -8.67
C PRO A 12 -14.11 -4.19 -9.42
N ARG A 13 -12.97 -4.85 -9.22
CA ARG A 13 -12.69 -6.13 -9.87
C ARG A 13 -13.63 -7.22 -9.32
N PRO A 14 -14.23 -8.05 -10.19
CA PRO A 14 -15.21 -9.05 -9.77
C PRO A 14 -14.56 -10.11 -8.87
N VAL A 15 -15.27 -10.53 -7.83
CA VAL A 15 -14.85 -11.58 -6.90
C VAL A 15 -15.93 -12.66 -6.80
N ALA A 16 -15.53 -13.90 -6.52
CA ALA A 16 -16.47 -15.01 -6.40
C ALA A 16 -17.39 -14.87 -5.18
N SER A 17 -16.81 -14.50 -4.03
CA SER A 17 -17.53 -14.22 -2.79
C SER A 17 -16.68 -13.33 -1.88
N LYS A 18 -17.32 -12.63 -0.94
CA LYS A 18 -16.64 -11.91 0.14
C LYS A 18 -16.58 -12.81 1.37
N LEU A 19 -15.39 -12.92 1.96
CA LEU A 19 -15.15 -13.67 3.18
C LEU A 19 -14.99 -12.72 4.36
N ALA A 20 -15.28 -13.20 5.56
CA ALA A 20 -14.94 -12.47 6.78
C ALA A 20 -13.43 -12.58 7.02
N ALA A 21 -12.78 -11.46 7.36
CA ALA A 21 -11.37 -11.43 7.67
C ALA A 21 -11.12 -11.93 9.10
N ASP A 22 -10.32 -12.99 9.22
CA ASP A 22 -9.95 -13.64 10.49
C ASP A 22 -8.44 -13.54 10.79
N THR A 23 -7.65 -13.18 9.79
CA THR A 23 -6.19 -13.15 9.86
C THR A 23 -5.69 -11.75 10.23
N PRO A 24 -4.88 -11.57 11.30
CA PRO A 24 -4.39 -10.26 11.69
C PRO A 24 -3.35 -9.69 10.71
N LEU A 25 -3.43 -8.39 10.46
CA LEU A 25 -2.37 -7.61 9.81
C LEU A 25 -1.35 -7.24 10.88
N LEU A 26 -0.19 -7.91 10.87
CA LEU A 26 0.92 -7.59 11.75
C LEU A 26 1.64 -6.38 11.17
N THR A 27 1.68 -5.27 11.92
CA THR A 27 2.35 -4.04 11.49
C THR A 27 3.80 -3.98 11.96
N GLY A 28 4.16 -4.79 12.96
CA GLY A 28 5.46 -4.76 13.64
C GLY A 28 5.56 -3.64 14.69
N GLN A 29 4.51 -2.84 14.87
CA GLN A 29 4.46 -1.79 15.87
C GLN A 29 3.64 -2.27 17.07
N ARG A 30 4.28 -2.39 18.23
CA ARG A 30 3.64 -2.87 19.48
C ARG A 30 2.32 -2.16 19.81
N VAL A 31 2.25 -0.84 19.60
CA VAL A 31 1.05 -0.05 19.89
C VAL A 31 -0.09 -0.37 18.94
N LEU A 32 0.19 -0.58 17.65
CA LEU A 32 -0.83 -0.91 16.65
C LEU A 32 -1.27 -2.36 16.80
N ASP A 33 -0.33 -3.29 16.98
CA ASP A 33 -0.64 -4.71 17.05
C ASP A 33 -1.35 -5.09 18.38
N ALA A 34 -1.13 -4.35 19.47
CA ALA A 34 -1.74 -4.65 20.77
C ALA A 34 -3.01 -3.85 21.07
N LEU A 35 -3.02 -2.53 20.84
CA LEU A 35 -4.12 -1.66 21.26
C LEU A 35 -5.15 -1.44 20.16
N PHE A 36 -4.71 -1.41 18.89
CA PHE A 36 -5.55 -1.09 17.74
C PHE A 36 -5.30 -2.08 16.57
N PRO A 37 -5.50 -3.38 16.79
CA PRO A 37 -5.16 -4.40 15.80
C PRO A 37 -6.00 -4.23 14.53
N SER A 38 -5.35 -4.45 13.39
CA SER A 38 -6.01 -4.51 12.08
C SER A 38 -5.97 -5.95 11.54
N VAL A 39 -6.83 -6.25 10.57
CA VAL A 39 -6.90 -7.56 9.91
C VAL A 39 -6.55 -7.43 8.43
N LEU A 40 -6.08 -8.50 7.81
CA LEU A 40 -5.85 -8.56 6.36
C LEU A 40 -7.19 -8.39 5.63
N GLY A 41 -7.27 -7.41 4.74
CA GLY A 41 -8.52 -7.00 4.10
C GLY A 41 -9.41 -6.07 4.96
N GLY A 42 -8.96 -5.70 6.15
CA GLY A 42 -9.59 -4.70 7.00
C GLY A 42 -9.33 -3.27 6.52
N THR A 43 -10.05 -2.32 7.13
CA THR A 43 -9.90 -0.88 6.85
C THR A 43 -9.42 -0.16 8.11
N CYS A 44 -8.34 0.61 7.99
CA CYS A 44 -7.78 1.41 9.08
C CYS A 44 -7.61 2.87 8.63
N ALA A 45 -7.71 3.80 9.57
CA ALA A 45 -7.48 5.22 9.32
C ALA A 45 -6.49 5.76 10.36
N ILE A 46 -5.48 6.48 9.89
CA ILE A 46 -4.46 7.10 10.75
C ILE A 46 -4.59 8.63 10.64
N PRO A 47 -5.42 9.26 11.49
CA PRO A 47 -5.55 10.71 11.50
C PRO A 47 -4.28 11.34 12.10
N GLY A 48 -3.94 12.55 11.64
CA GLY A 48 -2.84 13.29 12.23
C GLY A 48 -2.52 14.59 11.49
N ALA A 49 -2.03 15.59 12.23
CA ALA A 49 -1.59 16.84 11.62
C ALA A 49 -0.34 16.65 10.75
N PHE A 50 0.01 17.70 10.00
CA PHE A 50 1.24 17.72 9.23
C PHE A 50 2.46 17.57 10.17
N GLY A 51 3.43 16.74 9.80
CA GLY A 51 4.65 16.51 10.60
C GLY A 51 4.50 15.55 11.79
N CYS A 52 3.33 14.94 12.01
CA CYS A 52 3.12 13.96 13.09
C CYS A 52 3.67 12.54 12.80
N GLY A 53 4.49 12.36 11.76
CA GLY A 53 5.09 11.06 11.44
C GLY A 53 4.17 10.06 10.72
N LYS A 54 3.10 10.49 10.05
CA LYS A 54 2.21 9.60 9.28
C LYS A 54 3.00 8.79 8.23
N THR A 55 3.88 9.46 7.48
CA THR A 55 4.74 8.85 6.46
C THR A 55 5.65 7.78 7.07
N VAL A 56 6.17 8.02 8.28
CA VAL A 56 7.01 7.05 9.01
C VAL A 56 6.22 5.78 9.34
N ILE A 57 4.94 5.91 9.74
CA ILE A 57 4.09 4.74 9.98
C ILE A 57 3.83 3.97 8.68
N SER A 58 3.55 4.67 7.57
CA SER A 58 3.35 4.03 6.27
C SER A 58 4.62 3.33 5.76
N GLN A 59 5.80 3.91 5.97
CA GLN A 59 7.07 3.28 5.68
C GLN A 59 7.33 2.04 6.54
N ALA A 60 7.06 2.13 7.84
CA ALA A 60 7.19 1.00 8.76
C ALA A 60 6.25 -0.15 8.37
N LEU A 61 5.01 0.16 7.99
CA LEU A 61 4.06 -0.83 7.50
C LEU A 61 4.51 -1.43 6.17
N SER A 62 5.06 -0.61 5.26
CA SER A 62 5.61 -1.11 3.99
C SER A 62 6.79 -2.06 4.17
N LYS A 63 7.56 -1.93 5.25
CA LYS A 63 8.74 -2.76 5.54
C LYS A 63 8.43 -3.99 6.40
N TYR A 64 7.68 -3.81 7.48
CA TYR A 64 7.52 -4.84 8.51
C TYR A 64 6.18 -5.59 8.44
N SER A 65 5.25 -5.15 7.58
CA SER A 65 3.97 -5.84 7.49
C SER A 65 4.10 -7.24 6.90
N ASN A 66 3.23 -8.14 7.38
CA ASN A 66 3.01 -9.48 6.83
C ASN A 66 2.21 -9.48 5.51
N SER A 67 2.16 -8.36 4.80
CA SER A 67 1.54 -8.27 3.47
C SER A 67 2.54 -8.68 2.39
N ASP A 68 2.08 -9.37 1.36
CA ASP A 68 2.92 -9.86 0.26
C ASP A 68 3.30 -8.71 -0.70
N THR A 69 2.37 -7.79 -0.94
CA THR A 69 2.54 -6.66 -1.85
C THR A 69 1.99 -5.39 -1.22
N VAL A 70 2.62 -4.27 -1.53
CA VAL A 70 2.24 -2.96 -1.02
C VAL A 70 1.90 -2.04 -2.19
N VAL A 71 0.78 -1.32 -2.08
CA VAL A 71 0.42 -0.26 -3.02
C VAL A 71 0.39 1.06 -2.26
N TYR A 72 1.32 1.95 -2.59
CA TYR A 72 1.42 3.26 -1.96
C TYR A 72 0.92 4.33 -2.93
N VAL A 73 -0.14 5.04 -2.55
CA VAL A 73 -0.73 6.13 -3.33
C VAL A 73 -0.46 7.45 -2.61
N GLY A 74 0.51 8.22 -3.08
CA GLY A 74 0.72 9.57 -2.58
C GLY A 74 -0.29 10.52 -3.22
N CYS A 75 -1.42 10.79 -2.56
CA CYS A 75 -2.48 11.64 -3.10
C CYS A 75 -2.45 13.06 -2.50
N GLY A 76 -1.92 14.01 -3.26
CA GLY A 76 -1.81 15.40 -2.82
C GLY A 76 -0.67 15.64 -1.82
N GLU A 77 0.24 14.67 -1.69
CA GLU A 77 1.40 14.77 -0.81
C GLU A 77 2.45 15.75 -1.35
N ARG A 78 3.34 16.21 -0.45
CA ARG A 78 4.46 17.06 -0.85
C ARG A 78 5.43 16.25 -1.71
N GLY A 79 5.93 16.87 -2.79
CA GLY A 79 6.88 16.21 -3.69
C GLY A 79 8.15 15.72 -2.99
N ASN A 80 8.60 16.42 -1.95
CA ASN A 80 9.75 16.02 -1.16
C ASN A 80 9.53 14.69 -0.41
N GLU A 81 8.32 14.45 0.11
CA GLU A 81 7.99 13.20 0.82
C GLU A 81 7.95 12.02 -0.16
N MET A 82 7.44 12.25 -1.37
CA MET A 82 7.45 11.25 -2.43
C MET A 82 8.87 10.97 -2.95
N ALA A 83 9.72 11.98 -3.01
CA ALA A 83 11.12 11.84 -3.39
C ALA A 83 11.91 11.05 -2.33
N GLU A 84 11.66 11.31 -1.04
CA GLU A 84 12.24 10.57 0.08
C GLU A 84 11.87 9.07 -0.01
N VAL A 85 10.59 8.75 -0.23
CA VAL A 85 10.13 7.38 -0.47
C VAL A 85 10.89 6.72 -1.64
N LEU A 86 11.06 7.43 -2.75
CA LEU A 86 11.78 6.90 -3.92
C LEU A 86 13.29 6.72 -3.68
N MET A 87 13.90 7.50 -2.79
CA MET A 87 15.31 7.36 -2.43
C MET A 87 15.52 6.25 -1.40
N ASP A 88 14.64 6.15 -0.40
CA ASP A 88 14.82 5.25 0.74
C ASP A 88 14.36 3.82 0.45
N PHE A 89 13.25 3.62 -0.27
CA PHE A 89 12.67 2.29 -0.49
C PHE A 89 13.62 1.33 -1.22
N PRO A 90 14.41 1.79 -2.22
CA PRO A 90 15.45 0.97 -2.82
C PRO A 90 16.54 0.52 -1.84
N GLN A 91 16.89 1.36 -0.86
CA GLN A 91 17.94 1.07 0.14
C GLN A 91 17.44 0.20 1.30
N LEU A 92 16.13 0.21 1.56
CA LEU A 92 15.51 -0.63 2.56
C LEU A 92 15.41 -2.08 2.03
N THR A 93 16.16 -2.99 2.66
CA THR A 93 16.05 -4.43 2.42
C THR A 93 15.15 -5.09 3.46
N MET A 94 14.53 -6.20 3.06
CA MET A 94 13.81 -7.12 3.93
C MET A 94 14.29 -8.54 3.65
N THR A 95 14.29 -9.38 4.68
CA THR A 95 14.52 -10.81 4.55
C THR A 95 13.20 -11.49 4.23
N LEU A 96 13.11 -12.09 3.05
CA LEU A 96 11.99 -12.91 2.63
C LEU A 96 11.96 -14.23 3.41
N PRO A 97 10.81 -14.94 3.45
CA PRO A 97 10.71 -16.24 4.11
C PRO A 97 11.69 -17.31 3.59
N ASP A 98 12.19 -17.15 2.36
CA ASP A 98 13.21 -18.02 1.74
C ASP A 98 14.66 -17.64 2.14
N GLY A 99 14.82 -16.64 3.01
CA GLY A 99 16.10 -16.15 3.51
C GLY A 99 16.80 -15.15 2.59
N ARG A 100 16.22 -14.78 1.45
CA ARG A 100 16.82 -13.80 0.53
C ARG A 100 16.55 -12.38 1.01
N GLU A 101 17.55 -11.51 0.87
CA GLU A 101 17.33 -10.08 1.03
C GLU A 101 16.85 -9.47 -0.28
N GLU A 102 15.69 -8.83 -0.25
CA GLU A 102 15.18 -8.04 -1.36
C GLU A 102 14.81 -6.63 -0.91
N SER A 103 14.95 -5.69 -1.85
CA SER A 103 14.52 -4.31 -1.62
C SER A 103 13.00 -4.22 -1.47
N VAL A 104 12.54 -3.39 -0.54
CA VAL A 104 11.11 -3.07 -0.34
C VAL A 104 10.47 -2.52 -1.61
N MET A 105 11.24 -1.85 -2.48
CA MET A 105 10.75 -1.33 -3.74
C MET A 105 10.26 -2.43 -4.70
N LYS A 106 10.82 -3.65 -4.66
CA LYS A 106 10.42 -4.73 -5.58
C LYS A 106 8.99 -5.23 -5.35
N ARG A 107 8.48 -5.14 -4.11
CA ARG A 107 7.10 -5.52 -3.76
C ARG A 107 6.15 -4.32 -3.63
N THR A 108 6.65 -3.11 -3.88
CA THR A 108 5.89 -1.88 -3.68
C THR A 108 5.55 -1.24 -5.01
N THR A 109 4.27 -1.01 -5.26
CA THR A 109 3.80 -0.21 -6.39
C THR A 109 3.49 1.21 -5.92
N LEU A 110 4.17 2.19 -6.49
CA LEU A 110 4.01 3.61 -6.13
C LEU A 110 3.15 4.35 -7.16
N VAL A 111 2.08 4.99 -6.71
CA VAL A 111 1.27 5.92 -7.49
C VAL A 111 1.50 7.32 -6.90
N ALA A 112 2.35 8.11 -7.54
CA ALA A 112 2.70 9.45 -7.09
C ALA A 112 1.80 10.50 -7.75
N ASN A 113 1.07 11.26 -6.93
CA ASN A 113 0.33 12.42 -7.36
C ASN A 113 0.52 13.57 -6.39
N THR A 114 1.49 14.43 -6.68
CA THR A 114 1.95 15.48 -5.78
C THR A 114 0.96 16.65 -5.69
N SER A 115 1.10 17.48 -4.66
CA SER A 115 0.20 18.61 -4.41
C SER A 115 0.12 19.63 -5.57
N ASN A 116 1.13 19.71 -6.43
CA ASN A 116 1.15 20.58 -7.61
C ASN A 116 0.48 19.96 -8.86
N MET A 117 0.03 18.70 -8.82
CA MET A 117 -0.65 18.03 -9.93
C MET A 117 -2.16 18.31 -9.94
N PRO A 118 -2.85 18.13 -11.10
CA PRO A 118 -4.27 18.47 -11.25
C PRO A 118 -5.18 17.78 -10.23
N VAL A 119 -6.23 18.48 -9.79
CA VAL A 119 -7.20 17.94 -8.82
C VAL A 119 -7.89 16.68 -9.35
N ALA A 120 -8.19 16.62 -10.65
CA ALA A 120 -8.75 15.42 -11.28
C ALA A 120 -7.83 14.18 -11.15
N ALA A 121 -6.51 14.39 -11.13
CA ALA A 121 -5.55 13.30 -10.93
C ALA A 121 -5.55 12.78 -9.48
N ARG A 122 -5.95 13.59 -8.48
CA ARG A 122 -6.05 13.18 -7.07
C ARG A 122 -7.13 12.14 -6.84
N GLU A 123 -8.30 12.38 -7.40
CA GLU A 123 -9.37 11.40 -7.35
C GLU A 123 -8.97 10.13 -8.14
N ALA A 124 -8.42 10.31 -9.34
CA ALA A 124 -8.03 9.19 -10.19
C ALA A 124 -6.88 8.33 -9.64
N SER A 125 -5.92 8.92 -8.90
CA SER A 125 -4.79 8.19 -8.34
C SER A 125 -5.23 7.16 -7.30
N ILE A 126 -6.23 7.49 -6.48
CA ILE A 126 -6.79 6.57 -5.48
C ILE A 126 -7.47 5.39 -6.18
N TYR A 127 -8.32 5.65 -7.18
CA TYR A 127 -8.97 4.60 -7.97
C TYR A 127 -7.97 3.72 -8.73
N THR A 128 -6.87 4.30 -9.20
CA THR A 128 -5.80 3.56 -9.86
C THR A 128 -5.10 2.63 -8.87
N GLY A 129 -4.73 3.15 -7.69
CA GLY A 129 -4.09 2.35 -6.64
C GLY A 129 -4.96 1.19 -6.15
N ILE A 130 -6.25 1.43 -5.88
CA ILE A 130 -7.14 0.34 -5.45
C ILE A 130 -7.31 -0.70 -6.56
N THR A 131 -7.39 -0.30 -7.83
CA THR A 131 -7.48 -1.25 -8.96
C THR A 131 -6.24 -2.13 -9.07
N LEU A 132 -5.05 -1.56 -8.82
CA LEU A 132 -3.80 -2.31 -8.75
C LEU A 132 -3.77 -3.25 -7.54
N ALA A 133 -4.23 -2.79 -6.38
CA ALA A 133 -4.32 -3.62 -5.19
C ALA A 133 -5.28 -4.81 -5.39
N GLU A 134 -6.44 -4.57 -6.00
CA GLU A 134 -7.38 -5.63 -6.35
C GLU A 134 -6.82 -6.59 -7.40
N TYR A 135 -5.96 -6.12 -8.31
CA TYR A 135 -5.30 -7.00 -9.28
C TYR A 135 -4.35 -7.99 -8.60
N PHE A 136 -3.54 -7.54 -7.65
CA PHE A 136 -2.68 -8.43 -6.86
C PHE A 136 -3.48 -9.34 -5.92
N ARG A 137 -4.58 -8.84 -5.34
CA ARG A 137 -5.54 -9.67 -4.58
C ARG A 137 -6.10 -10.81 -5.42
N ASP A 138 -6.48 -10.55 -6.68
CA ASP A 138 -7.01 -11.57 -7.58
C ASP A 138 -5.98 -12.68 -7.91
N MET A 139 -4.68 -12.43 -7.72
CA MET A 139 -3.63 -13.45 -7.82
C MET A 139 -3.49 -14.31 -6.56
N GLY A 140 -4.20 -13.96 -5.48
CA GLY A 140 -4.12 -14.63 -4.18
C GLY A 140 -3.11 -14.01 -3.21
N TYR A 141 -2.54 -12.84 -3.52
CA TYR A 141 -1.65 -12.13 -2.61
C TYR A 141 -2.41 -11.32 -1.57
N ASN A 142 -1.85 -11.21 -0.36
CA ASN A 142 -2.30 -10.28 0.66
C ASN A 142 -1.71 -8.89 0.37
N VAL A 143 -2.57 -7.92 0.08
CA VAL A 143 -2.14 -6.59 -0.37
C VAL A 143 -2.51 -5.54 0.65
N SER A 144 -1.56 -4.67 0.99
CA SER A 144 -1.82 -3.48 1.79
C SER A 144 -1.78 -2.23 0.91
N MET A 145 -2.86 -1.45 0.92
CA MET A 145 -2.92 -0.17 0.22
C MET A 145 -2.81 0.96 1.23
N MET A 146 -1.90 1.89 0.99
CA MET A 146 -1.71 3.13 1.74
C MET A 146 -2.04 4.31 0.84
N ALA A 147 -2.79 5.27 1.36
CA ALA A 147 -3.27 6.44 0.63
C ALA A 147 -3.28 7.68 1.52
#